data_AF-A0A8J6XLZ9-F1
#
_entry.id   AF-A0A8J6XLZ9-F1
#
_cell.length_a   1.000
_cell.length_b   1.000
_cell.length_c   1.000
_cell.angle_alpha   90.00
_cell.angle_beta   90.00
_cell.angle_gamma   90.00
#
_symmetry.space_group_name_H-M   'P 1'
#
loop_
_entity.id
_entity.type
_entity.pdbx_description
1 polymer ?
#
loop_
_entity_poly.entity_id
_entity_poly.type
_entity_poly.pdbx_seq_one_letter_code
_entity_poly.pdbx_strand_id
1 'polypeptide(L)'
;MNREELFAIVHSCSGWNGYTFDPRSYILAVNTIYPEGKSWVISALRDYCHLLIDNGDWIIEATKVFFLLRILFVPKEHNIYFPRIKLGISASSQMLTNHDFPIYPLVLLEDVPLLIVGEFILGGLPENPLAQIDFCEHYCQLRTTPLHPPDNPLLLYELLQRWESETEIAVLQAQLLRLVQTVYTLPGINEPGFFCYLKVPEIWQQCINTFQNLDAVWNEQQNDYCL
;
A
#
# COMPACT_ATOMS: atom_id res chain seq x y z
N MET A 1 10.40 -7.66 18.26
CA MET A 1 9.53 -6.47 18.43
C MET A 1 8.49 -6.75 19.52
N ASN A 2 8.04 -5.74 20.27
CA ASN A 2 6.92 -5.86 21.22
C ASN A 2 5.58 -5.47 20.57
N ARG A 3 4.44 -5.64 21.27
CA ARG A 3 3.11 -5.34 20.71
C ARG A 3 2.88 -3.86 20.47
N GLU A 4 3.31 -3.00 21.39
CA GLU A 4 3.16 -1.54 21.29
C GLU A 4 3.92 -0.99 20.08
N GLU A 5 5.12 -1.52 19.81
CA GLU A 5 5.90 -1.19 18.61
C GLU A 5 5.14 -1.54 17.33
N LEU A 6 4.53 -2.74 17.25
CA LEU A 6 3.72 -3.10 16.08
C LEU A 6 2.49 -2.20 15.95
N PHE A 7 1.83 -1.85 17.05
CA PHE A 7 0.66 -0.97 17.02
C PHE A 7 1.02 0.42 16.50
N ALA A 8 2.18 0.95 16.91
CA ALA A 8 2.70 2.21 16.40
C ALA A 8 3.03 2.14 14.90
N ILE A 9 3.63 1.03 14.44
CA ILE A 9 3.90 0.80 13.02
C ILE A 9 2.59 0.80 12.22
N VAL A 10 1.58 0.03 12.65
CA VAL A 10 0.29 -0.03 11.94
C VAL A 10 -0.38 1.34 11.93
N HIS A 11 -0.36 2.09 13.04
CA HIS A 11 -0.90 3.46 13.09
C HIS A 11 -0.19 4.41 12.11
N SER A 12 1.11 4.22 11.89
CA SER A 12 1.90 5.07 10.99
C SER A 12 1.61 4.86 9.50
N CYS A 13 0.98 3.74 9.11
CA CYS A 13 0.60 3.48 7.73
C CYS A 13 -0.45 4.48 7.22
N SER A 14 -0.38 4.86 5.95
CA SER A 14 -1.42 5.67 5.32
C SER A 14 -2.75 4.91 5.21
N GLY A 15 -3.88 5.61 5.35
CA GLY A 15 -5.21 5.03 5.23
C GLY A 15 -5.63 4.71 3.78
N TRP A 16 -6.94 4.50 3.57
CA TRP A 16 -7.54 4.08 2.30
C TRP A 16 -7.68 5.16 1.23
N ASN A 17 -7.23 6.39 1.47
CA ASN A 17 -7.38 7.49 0.52
C ASN A 17 -6.25 7.47 -0.52
N GLY A 18 -6.56 7.11 -1.77
CA GLY A 18 -5.58 7.05 -2.87
C GLY A 18 -4.91 8.39 -3.16
N TYR A 19 -5.62 9.50 -2.93
CA TYR A 19 -5.07 10.85 -3.13
C TYR A 19 -3.93 11.19 -2.17
N THR A 20 -3.85 10.52 -1.01
CA THR A 20 -2.81 10.73 0.01
C THR A 20 -2.14 9.43 0.44
N PHE A 21 -2.32 8.34 -0.31
CA PHE A 21 -1.69 7.06 0.00
C PHE A 21 -0.18 7.19 -0.13
N ASP A 22 0.54 6.62 0.84
CA ASP A 22 2.00 6.63 0.93
C ASP A 22 2.53 5.19 0.90
N PRO A 23 3.01 4.70 -0.27
CA PRO A 23 3.61 3.38 -0.40
C PRO A 23 4.77 3.13 0.58
N ARG A 24 5.55 4.18 0.88
CA ARG A 24 6.72 4.08 1.76
C ARG A 24 6.33 3.62 3.16
N SER A 25 5.22 4.14 3.69
CA SER A 25 4.71 3.75 5.01
C SER A 25 4.45 2.24 5.13
N TYR A 26 3.94 1.61 4.07
CA TYR A 26 3.71 0.16 4.05
C TYR A 26 4.97 -0.66 3.81
N ILE A 27 5.91 -0.17 3.00
CA ILE A 27 7.20 -0.83 2.79
C ILE A 27 7.97 -0.88 4.12
N LEU A 28 8.05 0.24 4.82
CA LEU A 28 8.65 0.32 6.15
C LEU A 28 7.97 -0.63 7.13
N ALA A 29 6.63 -0.64 7.16
CA ALA A 29 5.88 -1.52 8.05
C ALA A 29 6.15 -3.00 7.76
N VAL A 30 6.06 -3.42 6.48
CA VAL A 30 6.30 -4.81 6.09
C VAL A 30 7.71 -5.24 6.42
N ASN A 31 8.72 -4.45 6.05
CA ASN A 31 10.12 -4.84 6.26
C ASN A 31 10.49 -4.88 7.76
N THR A 32 9.85 -4.05 8.58
CA THR A 32 10.04 -4.07 10.04
C THR A 32 9.34 -5.26 10.70
N ILE A 33 8.13 -5.61 10.24
CA ILE A 33 7.30 -6.66 10.86
C ILE A 33 7.69 -8.06 10.38
N TYR A 34 8.14 -8.19 9.13
CA TYR A 34 8.44 -9.45 8.46
C TYR A 34 9.35 -10.41 9.28
N PRO A 35 10.45 -9.95 9.92
CA PRO A 35 11.37 -10.83 10.67
C PRO A 35 10.75 -11.56 11.87
N GLU A 36 9.64 -11.06 12.43
CA GLU A 36 9.00 -11.65 13.61
C GLU A 36 8.30 -12.99 13.32
N GLY A 37 8.03 -13.27 12.03
CA GLY A 37 7.45 -14.54 11.60
C GLY A 37 5.92 -14.62 11.75
N LYS A 38 5.33 -15.57 11.01
CA LYS A 38 3.88 -15.61 10.75
C LYS A 38 3.05 -15.63 12.02
N SER A 39 3.32 -16.58 12.92
CA SER A 39 2.50 -16.82 14.11
C SER A 39 2.51 -15.62 15.04
N TRP A 40 3.66 -14.97 15.19
CA TRP A 40 3.78 -13.77 16.01
C TRP A 40 2.97 -12.62 15.43
N VAL A 41 3.11 -12.37 14.12
CA VAL A 41 2.43 -11.26 13.43
C VAL A 41 0.90 -11.43 13.43
N ILE A 42 0.40 -12.63 13.12
CA ILE A 42 -1.03 -12.94 13.18
C ILE A 42 -1.58 -12.67 14.57
N SER A 43 -0.89 -13.16 15.60
CA SER A 43 -1.32 -12.93 16.99
C SER A 43 -1.26 -11.44 17.37
N ALA A 44 -0.25 -10.69 16.90
CA ALA A 44 -0.13 -9.25 17.17
C ALA A 44 -1.26 -8.44 16.53
N LEU A 45 -1.58 -8.74 15.27
CA LEU A 45 -2.64 -8.06 14.55
C LEU A 45 -4.02 -8.38 15.14
N ARG A 46 -4.24 -9.58 15.69
CA ARG A 46 -5.46 -9.87 16.46
C ARG A 46 -5.56 -8.99 17.70
N ASP A 47 -4.48 -8.91 18.49
CA ASP A 47 -4.45 -8.06 19.68
C ASP A 47 -4.73 -6.58 19.32
N TYR A 48 -4.15 -6.11 18.20
CA TYR A 48 -4.41 -4.78 17.67
C TYR A 48 -5.89 -4.58 17.30
N CYS A 49 -6.49 -5.51 16.56
CA CYS A 49 -7.89 -5.41 16.16
C CYS A 49 -8.85 -5.42 17.37
N HIS A 50 -8.56 -6.19 18.41
CA HIS A 50 -9.35 -6.15 19.65
C HIS A 50 -9.29 -4.78 20.32
N LEU A 51 -8.10 -4.18 20.42
CA LEU A 51 -7.92 -2.83 20.97
C LEU A 51 -8.69 -1.76 20.19
N LEU A 52 -8.72 -1.85 18.85
CA LEU A 52 -9.42 -0.88 18.00
C LEU A 52 -10.94 -0.93 18.16
N ILE A 53 -11.50 -2.14 18.26
CA ILE A 53 -12.95 -2.34 18.42
C ILE A 53 -13.43 -1.67 19.71
N ASP A 54 -12.62 -1.71 20.77
CA ASP A 54 -12.97 -1.13 22.06
C ASP A 54 -12.89 0.40 22.09
N ASN A 55 -12.09 1.03 21.20
CA ASN A 55 -11.80 2.47 21.21
C ASN A 55 -12.61 3.31 20.20
N GLY A 56 -13.36 2.70 19.28
CA GLY A 56 -14.30 3.42 18.40
C GLY A 56 -13.73 4.02 17.10
N ASP A 57 -12.40 4.18 16.96
CA ASP A 57 -11.73 4.71 15.75
C ASP A 57 -11.41 3.61 14.71
N TRP A 58 -12.24 2.60 14.62
CA TRP A 58 -11.88 1.32 14.01
C TRP A 58 -11.83 1.30 12.48
N ILE A 59 -12.51 2.23 11.77
CA ILE A 59 -12.66 2.14 10.31
C ILE A 59 -11.31 2.40 9.61
N ILE A 60 -10.68 3.53 9.90
CA ILE A 60 -9.40 3.91 9.29
C ILE A 60 -8.33 2.86 9.66
N GLU A 61 -8.27 2.48 10.93
CA GLU A 61 -7.28 1.52 11.40
C GLU A 61 -7.50 0.10 10.86
N ALA A 62 -8.75 -0.33 10.66
CA ALA A 62 -9.05 -1.60 9.98
C ALA A 62 -8.54 -1.60 8.53
N THR A 63 -8.63 -0.48 7.80
CA THR A 63 -8.09 -0.40 6.44
C THR A 63 -6.59 -0.61 6.37
N LYS A 64 -5.84 -0.08 7.36
CA LYS A 64 -4.39 -0.30 7.46
C LYS A 64 -4.06 -1.76 7.70
N VAL A 65 -4.82 -2.44 8.57
CA VAL A 65 -4.65 -3.89 8.80
C VAL A 65 -4.94 -4.68 7.53
N PHE A 66 -6.02 -4.36 6.81
CA PHE A 66 -6.36 -5.05 5.56
C PHE A 66 -5.24 -4.94 4.52
N PHE A 67 -4.70 -3.74 4.33
CA PHE A 67 -3.64 -3.49 3.36
C PHE A 67 -2.34 -4.17 3.78
N LEU A 68 -1.99 -4.07 5.07
CA LEU A 68 -0.81 -4.74 5.58
C LEU A 68 -0.88 -6.26 5.39
N LEU A 69 -2.02 -6.90 5.68
CA LEU A 69 -2.21 -8.35 5.45
C LEU A 69 -1.99 -8.72 3.99
N ARG A 70 -2.53 -7.93 3.06
CA ARG A 70 -2.42 -8.16 1.62
C ARG A 70 -1.01 -8.02 1.08
N ILE A 71 -0.20 -7.19 1.71
CA ILE A 71 1.19 -6.97 1.31
C ILE A 71 2.10 -8.00 2.00
N LEU A 72 1.86 -8.33 3.28
CA LEU A 72 2.73 -9.18 4.09
C LEU A 72 2.57 -10.69 3.78
N PHE A 73 1.38 -11.10 3.34
CA PHE A 73 1.02 -12.49 3.13
C PHE A 73 0.74 -12.82 1.66
N VAL A 74 1.07 -14.05 1.25
CA VAL A 74 0.75 -14.61 -0.06
C VAL A 74 -0.02 -15.93 0.12
N PRO A 75 -1.00 -16.25 -0.73
CA PRO A 75 -1.68 -17.55 -0.69
C PRO A 75 -0.68 -18.70 -0.84
N LYS A 76 -0.88 -19.79 -0.08
CA LYS A 76 -0.02 -20.99 -0.15
C LYS A 76 -0.18 -21.74 -1.48
N GLU A 77 -1.33 -21.60 -2.12
CA GLU A 77 -1.71 -22.30 -3.35
C GLU A 77 -2.20 -21.30 -4.40
N HIS A 78 -1.90 -21.55 -5.68
CA HIS A 78 -2.19 -20.61 -6.77
C HIS A 78 -3.69 -20.41 -7.09
N ASN A 79 -4.55 -21.32 -6.64
CA ASN A 79 -6.00 -21.26 -6.80
C ASN A 79 -6.71 -20.57 -5.62
N ILE A 80 -5.98 -20.20 -4.59
CA ILE A 80 -6.49 -19.47 -3.44
C ILE A 80 -6.31 -17.98 -3.69
N TYR A 81 -7.41 -17.24 -3.59
CA TYR A 81 -7.42 -15.79 -3.75
C TYR A 81 -7.83 -15.14 -2.43
N PHE A 82 -7.28 -13.97 -2.15
CA PHE A 82 -7.77 -13.17 -1.02
C PHE A 82 -9.26 -12.88 -1.20
N PRO A 83 -10.08 -13.05 -0.14
CA PRO A 83 -11.47 -12.60 -0.15
C PRO A 83 -11.49 -11.08 -0.40
N ARG A 84 -12.45 -10.56 -1.16
CA ARG A 84 -12.58 -9.11 -1.36
C ARG A 84 -12.84 -8.42 -0.01
N ILE A 85 -12.13 -7.31 0.24
CA ILE A 85 -12.47 -6.45 1.37
C ILE A 85 -13.72 -5.65 1.02
N LYS A 86 -14.68 -5.61 1.93
CA LYS A 86 -15.91 -4.80 1.84
C LYS A 86 -15.64 -3.39 2.36
N LEU A 87 -14.86 -2.60 1.60
CA LEU A 87 -14.61 -1.18 1.87
C LEU A 87 -15.64 -0.24 1.21
N GLY A 88 -16.59 -0.77 0.45
CA GLY A 88 -17.52 0.00 -0.38
C GLY A 88 -17.33 -0.33 -1.86
N ILE A 89 -17.87 0.54 -2.71
CA ILE A 89 -17.78 0.40 -4.18
C ILE A 89 -16.94 1.56 -4.70
N SER A 90 -15.94 1.29 -5.54
CA SER A 90 -15.26 2.35 -6.29
C SER A 90 -16.01 2.63 -7.58
N ALA A 91 -16.10 3.91 -7.96
CA ALA A 91 -16.75 4.33 -9.20
C ALA A 91 -16.13 3.67 -10.45
N SER A 92 -14.84 3.30 -10.41
CA SER A 92 -14.13 2.61 -11.50
C SER A 92 -14.12 1.08 -11.41
N SER A 93 -14.70 0.48 -10.36
CA SER A 93 -14.59 -0.96 -10.04
C SER A 93 -15.31 -1.93 -11.00
N GLN A 94 -15.93 -1.46 -12.08
CA GLN A 94 -16.91 -2.26 -12.81
C GLN A 94 -16.36 -3.49 -13.54
N MET A 95 -15.04 -3.70 -13.67
CA MET A 95 -14.49 -4.87 -14.39
C MET A 95 -13.28 -5.57 -13.74
N LEU A 96 -12.89 -5.25 -12.50
CA LEU A 96 -11.69 -5.85 -11.90
C LEU A 96 -11.99 -7.26 -11.37
N THR A 97 -11.29 -8.29 -11.86
CA THR A 97 -11.38 -9.65 -11.32
C THR A 97 -10.27 -9.92 -10.31
N ASN A 98 -10.46 -10.92 -9.43
CA ASN A 98 -9.42 -11.31 -8.47
C ASN A 98 -8.18 -11.89 -9.16
N HIS A 99 -8.31 -12.34 -10.42
CA HIS A 99 -7.17 -12.82 -11.20
C HIS A 99 -6.28 -11.65 -11.64
N ASP A 100 -6.91 -10.53 -12.02
CA ASP A 100 -6.18 -9.34 -12.48
C ASP A 100 -5.53 -8.59 -11.30
N PHE A 101 -6.20 -8.60 -10.14
CA PHE A 101 -5.75 -7.92 -8.93
C PHE A 101 -5.85 -8.85 -7.70
N PRO A 102 -4.87 -9.76 -7.50
CA PRO A 102 -4.92 -10.76 -6.43
C PRO A 102 -4.93 -10.15 -5.03
N ILE A 103 -4.44 -8.92 -4.89
CA ILE A 103 -4.39 -8.17 -3.63
C ILE A 103 -5.23 -6.89 -3.66
N TYR A 104 -6.29 -6.84 -4.49
CA TYR A 104 -7.22 -5.70 -4.57
C TYR A 104 -7.65 -5.18 -3.18
N PRO A 105 -7.65 -3.87 -2.90
CA PRO A 105 -7.52 -2.75 -3.85
C PRO A 105 -6.08 -2.29 -4.09
N LEU A 106 -5.09 -3.09 -3.72
CA LEU A 106 -3.69 -2.79 -4.00
C LEU A 106 -3.24 -3.50 -5.28
N VAL A 107 -2.17 -3.00 -5.86
CA VAL A 107 -1.26 -3.74 -6.73
C VAL A 107 0.13 -3.68 -6.13
N LEU A 108 0.92 -4.75 -6.30
CA LEU A 108 2.32 -4.77 -5.91
C LEU A 108 3.17 -4.85 -7.17
N LEU A 109 3.74 -3.72 -7.58
CA LEU A 109 4.59 -3.62 -8.76
C LEU A 109 6.04 -3.51 -8.32
N GLU A 110 6.85 -4.54 -8.62
CA GLU A 110 8.26 -4.58 -8.23
C GLU A 110 8.45 -4.19 -6.76
N ASP A 111 7.67 -4.83 -5.88
CA ASP A 111 7.64 -4.59 -4.43
C ASP A 111 7.18 -3.20 -3.97
N VAL A 112 6.63 -2.38 -4.86
CA VAL A 112 5.95 -1.13 -4.53
C VAL A 112 4.43 -1.34 -4.39
N PRO A 113 3.86 -1.21 -3.18
CA PRO A 113 2.42 -1.31 -2.99
C PRO A 113 1.77 0.00 -3.45
N LEU A 114 0.86 -0.09 -4.41
CA LEU A 114 0.10 1.05 -4.92
C LEU A 114 -1.39 0.82 -4.73
N LEU A 115 -2.10 1.86 -4.29
CA LEU A 115 -3.55 1.84 -4.15
C LEU A 115 -4.18 2.30 -5.46
N ILE A 116 -4.73 1.35 -6.22
CA ILE A 116 -5.34 1.61 -7.55
C ILE A 116 -6.72 2.24 -7.45
N VAL A 117 -7.25 2.39 -6.24
CA VAL A 117 -8.53 3.04 -5.99
C VAL A 117 -8.28 4.42 -5.40
N GLY A 118 -8.67 5.48 -6.12
CA GLY A 118 -8.60 6.86 -5.62
C GLY A 118 -9.52 7.09 -4.42
N GLU A 119 -10.77 6.63 -4.54
CA GLU A 119 -11.79 6.76 -3.50
C GLU A 119 -12.79 5.60 -3.51
N PHE A 120 -13.37 5.35 -2.34
CA PHE A 120 -14.47 4.41 -2.14
C PHE A 120 -15.74 5.18 -1.80
N ILE A 121 -16.83 4.81 -2.47
CA ILE A 121 -18.17 5.17 -2.03
C ILE A 121 -18.53 4.20 -0.91
N LEU A 122 -18.54 4.71 0.31
CA LEU A 122 -18.83 3.93 1.51
C LEU A 122 -20.33 3.66 1.61
N GLY A 123 -20.69 2.44 2.02
CA GLY A 123 -22.06 2.06 2.31
C GLY A 123 -22.10 0.77 3.14
N GLY A 124 -23.04 0.70 4.10
CA GLY A 124 -23.19 -0.44 5.00
C GLY A 124 -22.26 -0.40 6.21
N LEU A 125 -22.11 -1.57 6.86
CA LEU A 125 -21.21 -1.74 8.00
C LEU A 125 -19.81 -2.09 7.49
N PRO A 126 -18.74 -1.49 8.06
CA PRO A 126 -17.39 -1.85 7.66
C PRO A 126 -17.05 -3.29 8.02
N GLU A 127 -16.15 -3.92 7.26
CA GLU A 127 -15.74 -5.30 7.51
C GLU A 127 -14.83 -5.39 8.75
N ASN A 128 -15.01 -6.44 9.55
CA ASN A 128 -14.11 -6.73 10.65
C ASN A 128 -12.80 -7.37 10.12
N PRO A 129 -11.62 -6.80 10.40
CA PRO A 129 -10.32 -7.33 9.95
C PRO A 129 -9.99 -8.74 10.45
N LEU A 130 -10.60 -9.21 11.55
CA LEU A 130 -10.38 -10.56 12.08
C LEU A 130 -10.63 -11.65 11.04
N ALA A 131 -11.64 -11.51 10.18
CA ALA A 131 -11.93 -12.49 9.13
C ALA A 131 -10.78 -12.62 8.11
N GLN A 132 -10.11 -11.51 7.80
CA GLN A 132 -8.95 -11.51 6.90
C GLN A 132 -7.69 -12.05 7.59
N ILE A 133 -7.54 -11.80 8.91
CA ILE A 133 -6.48 -12.41 9.71
C ILE A 133 -6.65 -13.93 9.75
N ASP A 134 -7.86 -14.42 10.00
CA ASP A 134 -8.19 -15.85 10.01
C ASP A 134 -7.89 -16.48 8.66
N PHE A 135 -8.26 -15.80 7.57
CA PHE A 135 -7.91 -16.24 6.22
C PHE A 135 -6.39 -16.37 6.04
N CYS A 136 -5.60 -15.37 6.45
CA CYS A 136 -4.15 -15.40 6.34
C CYS A 136 -3.50 -16.50 7.20
N GLU A 137 -4.04 -16.73 8.40
CA GLU A 137 -3.58 -17.79 9.29
C GLU A 137 -3.73 -19.17 8.63
N HIS A 138 -4.87 -19.44 8.00
CA HIS A 138 -5.16 -20.76 7.42
C HIS A 138 -4.55 -20.94 6.03
N TYR A 139 -4.75 -19.97 5.14
CA TYR A 139 -4.57 -20.13 3.70
C TYR A 139 -3.34 -19.43 3.13
N CYS A 140 -2.71 -18.52 3.89
CA CYS A 140 -1.56 -17.77 3.41
C CYS A 140 -0.26 -18.19 4.11
N GLN A 141 0.87 -17.78 3.55
CA GLN A 141 2.18 -17.79 4.18
C GLN A 141 2.75 -16.38 4.13
N LEU A 142 3.73 -16.07 4.99
CA LEU A 142 4.47 -14.82 4.82
C LEU A 142 5.18 -14.84 3.48
N ARG A 143 5.35 -13.66 2.88
CA ARG A 143 6.28 -13.48 1.77
C ARG A 143 7.65 -14.06 2.11
N THR A 144 8.38 -14.51 1.11
CA THR A 144 9.70 -15.12 1.34
C THR A 144 10.83 -14.10 1.44
N THR A 145 10.60 -12.88 0.97
CA THR A 145 11.57 -11.78 1.01
C THR A 145 10.88 -10.50 1.50
N PRO A 146 11.64 -9.60 2.17
CA PRO A 146 11.24 -8.22 2.35
C PRO A 146 10.93 -7.56 1.00
N LEU A 147 10.23 -6.43 1.06
CA LEU A 147 9.99 -5.59 -0.11
C LEU A 147 11.26 -4.84 -0.48
N HIS A 148 11.63 -4.90 -1.75
CA HIS A 148 12.77 -4.18 -2.31
C HIS A 148 12.32 -3.42 -3.58
N PRO A 149 11.83 -2.18 -3.43
CA PRO A 149 11.54 -1.30 -4.57
C PRO A 149 12.74 -1.12 -5.50
N PRO A 150 12.53 -0.92 -6.82
CA PRO A 150 13.63 -0.63 -7.73
C PRO A 150 14.29 0.72 -7.43
N ASP A 151 15.55 0.89 -7.81
CA ASP A 151 16.29 2.16 -7.63
C ASP A 151 15.57 3.34 -8.31
N ASN A 152 14.86 3.09 -9.41
CA ASN A 152 14.02 4.09 -10.07
C ASN A 152 12.54 3.67 -10.12
N PRO A 153 11.79 3.89 -9.03
CA PRO A 153 10.38 3.50 -8.98
C PRO A 153 9.50 4.39 -9.84
N LEU A 154 9.97 5.57 -10.26
CA LEU A 154 9.18 6.44 -11.14
C LEU A 154 8.95 5.78 -12.49
N LEU A 155 9.82 4.90 -12.97
CA LEU A 155 9.64 4.18 -14.24
C LEU A 155 8.48 3.15 -14.20
N LEU A 156 7.98 2.79 -13.02
CA LEU A 156 6.83 1.88 -12.89
C LEU A 156 5.55 2.44 -13.53
N TYR A 157 5.48 3.74 -13.81
CA TYR A 157 4.32 4.35 -14.49
C TYR A 157 4.03 3.75 -15.87
N GLU A 158 5.04 3.26 -16.58
CA GLU A 158 4.86 2.64 -17.90
C GLU A 158 3.99 1.38 -17.82
N LEU A 159 4.12 0.63 -16.71
CA LEU A 159 3.32 -0.55 -16.44
C LEU A 159 1.86 -0.18 -16.09
N LEU A 160 1.67 0.97 -15.46
CA LEU A 160 0.37 1.47 -14.99
C LEU A 160 -0.53 2.03 -16.10
N GLN A 161 0.06 2.57 -17.17
CA GLN A 161 -0.69 3.13 -18.31
C GLN A 161 -1.67 2.13 -18.96
N ARG A 162 -1.51 0.83 -18.70
CA ARG A 162 -2.32 -0.24 -19.28
C ARG A 162 -3.66 -0.44 -18.59
N TRP A 163 -3.86 0.11 -17.38
CA TRP A 163 -4.95 -0.32 -16.49
C TRP A 163 -5.94 0.76 -16.10
N GLU A 164 -5.59 2.03 -16.28
CA GLU A 164 -6.25 3.13 -15.56
C GLU A 164 -6.56 4.33 -16.45
N SER A 165 -7.57 5.11 -16.06
CA SER A 165 -7.85 6.40 -16.70
C SER A 165 -6.75 7.44 -16.40
N GLU A 166 -6.73 8.55 -17.15
CA GLU A 166 -5.76 9.64 -16.93
C GLU A 166 -5.75 10.18 -15.49
N THR A 167 -6.91 10.25 -14.84
CA THR A 167 -7.00 10.72 -13.45
C THR A 167 -6.42 9.70 -12.47
N GLU A 168 -6.68 8.41 -12.68
CA GLU A 168 -6.13 7.33 -11.86
C GLU A 168 -4.61 7.20 -12.03
N ILE A 169 -4.10 7.39 -13.25
CA ILE A 169 -2.66 7.44 -13.52
C ILE A 169 -2.00 8.57 -12.72
N ALA A 170 -2.58 9.78 -12.72
CA ALA A 170 -2.02 10.90 -11.96
C ALA A 170 -2.00 10.65 -10.44
N VAL A 171 -3.00 9.93 -9.91
CA VAL A 171 -3.03 9.51 -8.50
C VAL A 171 -1.89 8.54 -8.19
N LEU A 172 -1.65 7.57 -9.06
CA LEU A 172 -0.57 6.61 -8.88
C LEU A 172 0.82 7.25 -9.04
N GLN A 173 0.98 8.19 -9.97
CA GLN A 173 2.20 9.01 -10.09
C GLN A 173 2.48 9.78 -8.80
N ALA A 174 1.46 10.34 -8.15
CA ALA A 174 1.62 11.01 -6.86
C ALA A 174 2.07 10.05 -5.75
N GLN A 175 1.57 8.81 -5.75
CA GLN A 175 2.03 7.77 -4.82
C GLN A 175 3.51 7.39 -5.05
N LEU A 176 3.93 7.25 -6.30
CA LEU A 176 5.34 7.00 -6.66
C LEU A 176 6.27 8.15 -6.23
N LEU A 177 5.83 9.40 -6.35
CA LEU A 177 6.60 10.54 -5.87
C LEU A 177 6.71 10.56 -4.34
N ARG A 178 5.65 10.18 -3.61
CA ARG A 178 5.70 10.05 -2.14
C ARG A 178 6.67 8.98 -1.67
N LEU A 179 6.81 7.90 -2.44
CA LEU A 179 7.79 6.86 -2.17
C LEU A 179 9.22 7.41 -2.11
N VAL A 180 9.57 8.33 -3.02
CA VAL A 180 10.92 8.90 -3.13
C VAL A 180 11.10 10.25 -2.42
N GLN A 181 10.12 10.68 -1.62
CA GLN A 181 10.05 12.05 -1.10
C GLN A 181 11.22 12.46 -0.19
N THR A 182 11.95 11.49 0.34
CA THR A 182 13.11 11.68 1.23
C THR A 182 14.35 12.21 0.51
N VAL A 183 14.48 11.91 -0.79
CA VAL A 183 15.56 12.41 -1.65
C VAL A 183 15.04 13.35 -2.75
N TYR A 184 13.75 13.30 -3.06
CA TYR A 184 13.11 14.14 -4.07
C TYR A 184 11.79 14.74 -3.57
N THR A 185 11.88 15.87 -2.88
CA THR A 185 10.72 16.54 -2.30
C THR A 185 10.10 17.55 -3.26
N LEU A 186 8.77 17.51 -3.41
CA LEU A 186 7.99 18.49 -4.16
C LEU A 186 7.03 19.26 -3.23
N PRO A 187 6.83 20.57 -3.42
CA PRO A 187 5.85 21.33 -2.65
C PRO A 187 4.44 20.73 -2.79
N GLY A 188 3.75 20.57 -1.66
CA GLY A 188 2.38 20.06 -1.64
C GLY A 188 2.23 18.56 -1.92
N ILE A 189 3.30 17.77 -1.99
CA ILE A 189 3.25 16.33 -2.33
C ILE A 189 2.28 15.50 -1.46
N ASN A 190 2.08 15.92 -0.21
CA ASN A 190 1.18 15.26 0.76
C ASN A 190 -0.25 15.81 0.74
N GLU A 191 -0.53 16.83 -0.09
CA GLU A 191 -1.86 17.40 -0.22
C GLU A 191 -2.74 16.53 -1.14
N PRO A 192 -4.04 16.34 -0.82
CA PRO A 192 -4.94 15.55 -1.65
C PRO A 192 -5.04 16.04 -3.11
N GLY A 193 -4.83 17.33 -3.37
CA GLY A 193 -4.91 17.91 -4.70
C GLY A 193 -3.64 17.78 -5.55
N PHE A 194 -2.55 17.24 -5.00
CA PHE A 194 -1.25 17.24 -5.67
C PHE A 194 -1.26 16.52 -7.03
N PHE A 195 -2.03 15.44 -7.16
CA PHE A 195 -2.13 14.68 -8.42
C PHE A 195 -2.64 15.53 -9.59
N CYS A 196 -3.40 16.61 -9.34
CA CYS A 196 -3.87 17.51 -10.40
C CYS A 196 -2.72 18.16 -11.16
N TYR A 197 -1.58 18.42 -10.51
CA TYR A 197 -0.39 18.95 -11.16
C TYR A 197 0.27 17.93 -12.11
N LEU A 198 0.11 16.63 -11.83
CA LEU A 198 0.73 15.56 -12.61
C LEU A 198 -0.06 15.20 -13.88
N LYS A 199 -1.26 15.76 -14.06
CA LYS A 199 -2.04 15.61 -15.30
C LYS A 199 -1.36 16.26 -16.51
N VAL A 200 -0.38 17.14 -16.30
CA VAL A 200 0.42 17.74 -17.37
C VAL A 200 1.61 16.79 -17.67
N PRO A 201 1.65 16.13 -18.84
CA PRO A 201 2.66 15.11 -19.14
C PRO A 201 4.10 15.59 -19.00
N GLU A 202 4.36 16.86 -19.33
CA GLU A 202 5.68 17.47 -19.24
C GLU A 202 6.19 17.55 -17.79
N ILE A 203 5.28 17.75 -16.82
CA ILE A 203 5.62 17.78 -15.39
C ILE A 203 6.09 16.40 -14.94
N TRP A 204 5.40 15.35 -15.37
CA TRP A 204 5.81 13.97 -15.05
C TRP A 204 7.17 13.63 -15.65
N GLN A 205 7.39 13.95 -16.93
CA GLN A 205 8.68 13.71 -17.57
C GLN A 205 9.82 14.48 -16.89
N GLN A 206 9.57 15.72 -16.47
CA GLN A 206 10.53 16.50 -15.69
C GLN A 206 10.86 15.81 -14.36
N CYS A 207 9.87 15.23 -13.67
CA CYS A 207 10.10 14.50 -12.44
C CYS A 207 11.00 13.27 -12.65
N ILE A 208 10.73 12.47 -13.69
CA ILE A 208 11.57 11.31 -14.05
C ILE A 208 13.01 11.74 -14.30
N ASN A 209 13.22 12.73 -15.17
CA ASN A 209 14.55 13.19 -15.55
C ASN A 209 15.30 13.76 -14.34
N THR A 210 14.60 14.50 -13.47
CA THR A 210 15.20 15.10 -12.27
C THR A 210 15.61 14.02 -11.28
N PHE A 211 14.74 13.06 -10.99
CA PHE A 211 15.03 11.96 -10.08
C PHE A 211 16.18 11.07 -10.59
N GLN A 212 16.20 10.77 -11.90
CA GLN A 212 17.29 10.01 -12.52
C GLN A 212 18.67 10.67 -12.33
N ASN A 213 18.74 12.00 -12.35
CA ASN A 213 20.00 12.73 -12.16
C ASN A 213 20.44 12.81 -10.69
N LEU A 214 19.63 12.33 -9.74
CA LEU A 214 20.01 12.28 -8.33
C LEU A 214 20.90 11.08 -8.02
N ASP A 215 20.98 10.08 -8.91
CA ASP A 215 21.65 8.79 -8.66
C ASP A 215 21.16 8.11 -7.37
N ALA A 216 19.90 8.33 -6.99
CA ALA A 216 19.30 7.76 -5.79
C ALA A 216 19.16 6.23 -5.91
N VAL A 217 19.45 5.53 -4.82
CA VAL A 217 19.37 4.06 -4.73
C VAL A 217 18.57 3.63 -3.51
N TRP A 218 17.97 2.44 -3.57
CA TRP A 218 17.29 1.87 -2.41
C TRP A 218 18.30 1.38 -1.36
N ASN A 219 18.14 1.84 -0.12
CA ASN A 219 18.96 1.42 1.01
C ASN A 219 18.19 0.42 1.88
N GLU A 220 18.56 -0.86 1.78
CA GLU A 220 17.91 -1.95 2.54
C GLU A 220 18.00 -1.79 4.06
N GLN A 221 19.04 -1.12 4.58
CA GLN A 221 19.19 -0.92 6.02
C GLN A 221 18.26 0.18 6.54
N GLN A 222 18.03 1.21 5.71
CA GLN A 222 17.14 2.32 6.05
C GLN A 222 15.70 2.08 5.61
N ASN A 223 15.48 1.09 4.73
CA ASN A 223 14.22 0.86 4.04
C ASN A 223 13.71 2.14 3.36
N ASP A 224 14.61 2.85 2.68
CA ASP A 224 14.37 4.15 2.07
C ASP A 224 15.38 4.45 0.96
N TYR A 225 15.12 5.49 0.17
CA TYR A 225 16.06 5.97 -0.83
C TYR A 225 17.15 6.86 -0.20
N CYS A 226 18.38 6.73 -0.69
CA CYS A 226 19.50 7.61 -0.35
C CYS A 226 20.29 8.06 -1.59
N LEU A 227 21.04 9.15 -1.46
CA LEU A 227 22.00 9.67 -2.44
C LEU A 227 23.41 9.12 -2.19
#